data_AF-A0A7C2LVL6-F1
#
_entry.id   AF-A0A7C2LVL6-F1
#
_cell.length_a   1.000
_cell.length_b   1.000
_cell.length_c   1.000
_cell.angle_alpha   90.00
_cell.angle_beta   90.00
_cell.angle_gamma   90.00
#
_symmetry.space_group_name_H-M   'P 1'
#
loop_
_entity.id
_entity.type
_entity.pdbx_description
1 polymer ?
#
loop_
_entity_poly.entity_id
_entity_poly.type
_entity_poly.pdbx_seq_one_letter_code
_entity_poly.pdbx_strand_id
1 'polypeptide(L)'
;GATDAPLQSYGYSHIHGALTIPESIGGVTLSYNIPGVTKKLRLDGDVIADIYLGKIKKWDNKAITALNPGVNLPDKSIMVVHRSDGSGTTFTFSDYLSSVSPTWKAKVGKGKSLSWPVGLGGKGNEGVAGLIKENPYSIGYVELAYVIENKMAYATLKNRDGYYVNPTIDTVKAAAAGAILPNGDGIWSNVSIVNSPGKNAYPISTFTYIVEYPDLSALPDMTEPKAKALVGFMWWMVHDGQKYAPGLLYVPLPNKVVKIDEETIKSIKYKGQPVLR
;
A
#
# COMPACT_ATOMS: atom_id res chain seq x y z
N GLY A 1 14.04 0.08 -10.17
CA GLY A 1 12.57 -0.02 -10.39
C GLY A 1 11.80 0.21 -9.09
N ALA A 2 10.47 0.40 -9.08
CA ALA A 2 9.70 0.69 -7.85
C ALA A 2 8.61 -0.35 -7.53
N THR A 3 8.29 -0.57 -6.25
CA THR A 3 7.28 -1.55 -5.77
C THR A 3 6.80 -1.23 -4.35
N ASP A 4 5.52 -1.50 -4.05
CA ASP A 4 5.02 -1.45 -2.67
C ASP A 4 5.14 -2.80 -1.94
N ALA A 5 5.23 -3.90 -2.69
CA ALA A 5 5.50 -5.20 -2.06
C ALA A 5 7.01 -5.31 -1.80
N PRO A 6 7.44 -5.60 -0.55
CA PRO A 6 8.83 -5.87 -0.26
C PRO A 6 9.35 -7.02 -1.11
N LEU A 7 10.61 -6.91 -1.54
CA LEU A 7 11.23 -7.95 -2.33
C LEU A 7 11.25 -9.26 -1.52
N GLN A 8 10.72 -10.32 -2.12
CA GLN A 8 10.73 -11.64 -1.48
C GLN A 8 12.13 -12.25 -1.58
N SER A 9 12.52 -13.12 -0.64
CA SER A 9 13.85 -13.76 -0.60
C SER A 9 14.27 -14.42 -1.92
N TYR A 10 13.31 -15.02 -2.65
CA TYR A 10 13.55 -15.59 -3.98
C TYR A 10 13.91 -14.53 -5.04
N GLY A 11 13.37 -13.32 -4.92
CA GLY A 11 13.76 -12.19 -5.75
C GLY A 11 15.22 -11.80 -5.51
N TYR A 12 15.67 -11.72 -4.26
CA TYR A 12 17.05 -11.36 -3.92
C TYR A 12 18.12 -12.24 -4.59
N SER A 13 17.86 -13.54 -4.73
CA SER A 13 18.82 -14.46 -5.37
C SER A 13 18.91 -14.28 -6.89
N HIS A 14 17.86 -13.78 -7.53
CA HIS A 14 17.81 -13.58 -8.99
C HIS A 14 18.33 -12.21 -9.42
N ILE A 15 18.28 -11.21 -8.54
CA ILE A 15 18.80 -9.85 -8.78
C ILE A 15 20.06 -9.54 -7.97
N HIS A 16 20.89 -10.56 -7.72
CA HIS A 16 22.25 -10.45 -7.17
C HIS A 16 22.38 -9.53 -5.94
N GLY A 17 21.58 -9.76 -4.91
CA GLY A 17 21.66 -8.93 -3.69
C GLY A 17 21.13 -7.52 -3.91
N ALA A 18 19.99 -7.42 -4.62
CA ALA A 18 19.30 -6.16 -4.87
C ALA A 18 19.12 -5.34 -3.58
N LEU A 19 19.35 -4.05 -3.71
CA LEU A 19 19.16 -3.07 -2.66
C LEU A 19 17.71 -2.62 -2.63
N THR A 20 17.18 -2.41 -1.43
CA THR A 20 15.84 -1.87 -1.17
C THR A 20 15.97 -0.54 -0.47
N ILE A 21 15.36 0.49 -1.04
CA ILE A 21 15.43 1.88 -0.60
C ILE A 21 14.00 2.39 -0.49
N PRO A 22 13.40 2.44 0.72
CA PRO A 22 12.15 3.16 0.94
C PRO A 22 12.19 4.58 0.34
N GLU A 23 11.16 4.96 -0.40
CA GLU A 23 11.05 6.32 -0.96
C GLU A 23 9.95 7.15 -0.28
N SER A 24 8.89 6.48 0.20
CA SER A 24 7.76 7.12 0.86
C SER A 24 6.86 6.11 1.58
N ILE A 25 5.85 6.61 2.31
CA ILE A 25 4.85 5.79 3.00
C ILE A 25 3.45 6.21 2.57
N GLY A 26 2.66 5.24 2.12
CA GLY A 26 1.30 5.44 1.60
C GLY A 26 0.24 4.71 2.40
N GLY A 27 -1.01 5.13 2.21
CA GLY A 27 -2.19 4.50 2.79
C GLY A 27 -3.08 3.91 1.71
N VAL A 28 -3.49 2.65 1.86
CA VAL A 28 -4.51 2.04 1.00
C VAL A 28 -5.87 2.19 1.64
N THR A 29 -6.79 2.79 0.91
CA THR A 29 -8.14 3.14 1.38
C THR A 29 -9.16 2.15 0.84
N LEU A 30 -10.30 2.04 1.53
CA LEU A 30 -11.49 1.36 1.00
C LEU A 30 -12.47 2.42 0.54
N SER A 31 -12.56 2.58 -0.78
CA SER A 31 -13.49 3.50 -1.42
C SER A 31 -14.74 2.78 -1.86
N TYR A 32 -15.87 3.48 -1.82
CA TYR A 32 -17.16 2.91 -2.18
C TYR A 32 -18.04 3.93 -2.92
N ASN A 33 -19.05 3.42 -3.59
CA ASN A 33 -20.09 4.23 -4.22
C ASN A 33 -21.45 3.70 -3.79
N ILE A 34 -22.16 4.41 -2.90
CA ILE A 34 -23.50 4.01 -2.46
C ILE A 34 -24.38 5.26 -2.57
N PRO A 35 -25.17 5.39 -3.65
CA PRO A 35 -26.04 6.55 -3.85
C PRO A 35 -26.93 6.82 -2.63
N GLY A 36 -27.00 8.09 -2.22
CA GLY A 36 -27.81 8.54 -1.08
C GLY A 36 -27.16 8.36 0.30
N VAL A 37 -26.04 7.64 0.43
CA VAL A 37 -25.31 7.51 1.69
C VAL A 37 -24.27 8.62 1.81
N THR A 38 -24.57 9.61 2.65
CA THR A 38 -23.68 10.77 2.90
C THR A 38 -22.83 10.64 4.15
N LYS A 39 -23.26 9.81 5.11
CA LYS A 39 -22.48 9.50 6.31
C LYS A 39 -21.31 8.59 5.93
N LYS A 40 -20.13 8.92 6.42
CA LYS A 40 -18.93 8.11 6.25
C LYS A 40 -19.11 6.74 6.92
N LEU A 41 -18.91 5.67 6.16
CA LEU A 41 -19.02 4.32 6.70
C LEU A 41 -17.84 3.96 7.61
N ARG A 42 -18.12 3.10 8.58
CA ARG A 42 -17.18 2.38 9.43
C ARG A 42 -17.14 0.92 9.00
N LEU A 43 -15.93 0.40 8.79
CA LEU A 43 -15.69 -1.00 8.48
C LEU A 43 -14.58 -1.55 9.37
N ASP A 44 -14.56 -2.85 9.60
CA ASP A 44 -13.48 -3.57 10.26
C ASP A 44 -12.92 -4.69 9.37
N GLY A 45 -11.83 -5.31 9.81
CA GLY A 45 -11.12 -6.34 9.04
C GLY A 45 -11.98 -7.53 8.66
N ASP A 46 -12.84 -8.00 9.57
CA ASP A 46 -13.71 -9.16 9.34
C ASP A 46 -14.76 -8.87 8.27
N VAL A 47 -15.45 -7.73 8.38
CA VAL A 47 -16.44 -7.30 7.38
C VAL A 47 -15.80 -7.11 6.01
N ILE A 48 -14.62 -6.49 5.93
CA ILE A 48 -13.92 -6.29 4.67
C ILE A 48 -13.52 -7.63 4.06
N ALA A 49 -12.92 -8.54 4.85
CA ALA A 49 -12.54 -9.86 4.37
C ALA A 49 -13.75 -10.65 3.86
N ASP A 50 -14.88 -10.62 4.57
CA ASP A 50 -16.08 -11.35 4.18
C ASP A 50 -16.80 -10.74 2.96
N ILE A 51 -16.68 -9.44 2.71
CA ILE A 51 -17.09 -8.80 1.45
C ILE A 51 -16.24 -9.36 0.30
N TYR A 52 -14.91 -9.33 0.42
CA TYR A 52 -14.00 -9.79 -0.65
C TYR A 52 -13.99 -11.32 -0.83
N LEU A 53 -14.43 -12.09 0.17
CA LEU A 53 -14.73 -13.53 0.05
C LEU A 53 -16.10 -13.81 -0.58
N GLY A 54 -16.93 -12.78 -0.82
CA GLY A 54 -18.29 -12.93 -1.35
C GLY A 54 -19.30 -13.50 -0.35
N LYS A 55 -18.99 -13.52 0.95
CA LYS A 55 -19.94 -13.95 2.00
C LYS A 55 -20.93 -12.85 2.35
N ILE A 56 -20.45 -11.60 2.46
CA ILE A 56 -21.29 -10.42 2.60
C ILE A 56 -21.57 -9.88 1.20
N LYS A 57 -22.83 -10.02 0.75
CA LYS A 57 -23.22 -9.72 -0.64
C LYS A 57 -24.07 -8.48 -0.80
N LYS A 58 -24.59 -7.90 0.28
CA LYS A 58 -25.53 -6.77 0.26
C LYS A 58 -25.14 -5.71 1.28
N TRP A 59 -25.39 -4.44 0.97
CA TRP A 59 -25.02 -3.30 1.82
C TRP A 59 -25.79 -3.23 3.14
N ASP A 60 -27.03 -3.70 3.18
CA ASP A 60 -27.87 -3.77 4.38
C ASP A 60 -27.53 -4.96 5.30
N ASN A 61 -26.50 -5.74 4.97
CA ASN A 61 -26.10 -6.89 5.78
C ASN A 61 -25.89 -6.51 7.26
N LYS A 62 -26.38 -7.35 8.17
CA LYS A 62 -26.34 -7.12 9.62
C LYS A 62 -24.94 -6.78 10.15
N ALA A 63 -23.89 -7.38 9.60
CA ALA A 63 -22.53 -7.09 10.02
C ALA A 63 -22.11 -5.66 9.64
N ILE A 64 -22.51 -5.16 8.46
CA ILE A 64 -22.23 -3.77 8.05
C ILE A 64 -23.08 -2.78 8.85
N THR A 65 -24.38 -3.04 8.97
CA THR A 65 -25.31 -2.12 9.68
C THR A 65 -24.99 -2.01 11.17
N ALA A 66 -24.51 -3.09 11.81
CA ALA A 66 -24.07 -3.07 13.20
C ALA A 66 -22.90 -2.10 13.45
N LEU A 67 -21.99 -1.93 12.49
CA LEU A 67 -20.88 -0.97 12.58
C LEU A 67 -21.30 0.47 12.29
N ASN A 68 -22.50 0.66 11.71
CA ASN A 68 -22.98 1.92 11.15
C ASN A 68 -24.37 2.31 11.69
N PRO A 69 -24.56 2.42 13.02
CA PRO A 69 -25.85 2.79 13.58
C PRO A 69 -26.32 4.15 13.06
N GLY A 70 -27.57 4.22 12.60
CA GLY A 70 -28.16 5.44 12.05
C GLY A 70 -27.70 5.81 10.63
N VAL A 71 -27.11 4.87 9.89
CA VAL A 71 -26.89 4.97 8.44
C VAL A 71 -27.92 4.09 7.72
N ASN A 72 -28.70 4.67 6.82
CA ASN A 72 -29.67 3.93 6.02
C ASN A 72 -28.96 3.26 4.85
N LEU A 73 -28.53 2.02 5.05
CA LEU A 73 -27.88 1.21 4.02
C LEU A 73 -28.93 0.49 3.15
N PRO A 74 -28.78 0.50 1.82
CA PRO A 74 -29.79 -0.05 0.93
C PRO A 74 -29.68 -1.58 0.80
N ASP A 75 -30.82 -2.26 0.57
CA ASP A 75 -30.84 -3.65 0.12
C ASP A 75 -30.39 -3.73 -1.35
N LYS A 76 -29.08 -3.60 -1.57
CA LYS A 76 -28.44 -3.64 -2.88
C LYS A 76 -27.19 -4.49 -2.81
N SER A 77 -27.00 -5.29 -3.87
CA SER A 77 -25.82 -6.14 -4.01
C SER A 77 -24.54 -5.30 -4.02
N ILE A 78 -23.51 -5.80 -3.33
CA ILE A 78 -22.18 -5.19 -3.30
C ILE A 78 -21.43 -5.65 -4.56
N MET A 79 -20.95 -4.68 -5.33
CA MET A 79 -20.01 -4.92 -6.43
C MET A 79 -18.58 -4.75 -5.92
N VAL A 80 -17.86 -5.85 -5.74
CA VAL A 80 -16.45 -5.79 -5.37
C VAL A 80 -15.61 -5.38 -6.59
N VAL A 81 -14.66 -4.47 -6.37
CA VAL A 81 -13.65 -4.06 -7.36
C VAL A 81 -12.26 -4.37 -6.79
N HIS A 82 -11.41 -4.96 -7.63
CA HIS A 82 -10.02 -5.27 -7.31
C HIS A 82 -9.11 -4.93 -8.50
N ARG A 83 -7.80 -5.02 -8.31
CA ARG A 83 -6.83 -4.86 -9.41
C ARG A 83 -6.84 -6.07 -10.35
N SER A 84 -6.73 -5.82 -11.66
CA SER A 84 -6.55 -6.87 -12.68
C SER A 84 -5.08 -7.17 -12.97
N ASP A 85 -4.18 -6.24 -12.66
CA ASP A 85 -2.74 -6.32 -12.89
C ASP A 85 -1.94 -6.60 -11.61
N GLY A 86 -0.70 -7.06 -11.77
CA GLY A 86 0.22 -7.28 -10.65
C GLY A 86 0.50 -5.98 -9.90
N SER A 87 0.20 -5.95 -8.61
CA SER A 87 0.04 -4.68 -7.87
C SER A 87 0.59 -4.74 -6.45
N GLY A 88 1.39 -3.73 -6.08
CA GLY A 88 1.83 -3.54 -4.69
C GLY A 88 0.69 -3.09 -3.76
N THR A 89 -0.27 -2.32 -4.26
CA THR A 89 -1.51 -2.00 -3.54
C THR A 89 -2.30 -3.27 -3.20
N THR A 90 -2.38 -4.22 -4.15
CA THR A 90 -3.01 -5.54 -3.93
C THR A 90 -2.25 -6.35 -2.91
N PHE A 91 -0.92 -6.34 -2.98
CA PHE A 91 -0.08 -7.00 -1.99
C PHE A 91 -0.37 -6.45 -0.58
N THR A 92 -0.36 -5.14 -0.42
CA THR A 92 -0.63 -4.48 0.87
C THR A 92 -2.03 -4.80 1.38
N PHE A 93 -3.04 -4.68 0.53
CA PHE A 93 -4.43 -4.95 0.91
C PHE A 93 -4.62 -6.43 1.30
N SER A 94 -4.04 -7.36 0.55
CA SER A 94 -4.15 -8.79 0.86
C SER A 94 -3.28 -9.25 2.03
N ASP A 95 -2.17 -8.58 2.32
CA ASP A 95 -1.40 -8.75 3.55
C ASP A 95 -2.23 -8.31 4.76
N TYR A 96 -2.89 -7.15 4.67
CA TYR A 96 -3.85 -6.71 5.69
C TYR A 96 -4.96 -7.75 5.90
N LEU A 97 -5.65 -8.18 4.84
CA LEU A 97 -6.70 -9.20 4.95
C LEU A 97 -6.19 -10.52 5.54
N SER A 98 -4.99 -10.94 5.17
CA SER A 98 -4.34 -12.13 5.74
C SER A 98 -3.98 -11.96 7.22
N SER A 99 -3.74 -10.73 7.68
CA SER A 99 -3.41 -10.43 9.08
C SER A 99 -4.64 -10.42 9.99
N VAL A 100 -5.81 -10.06 9.46
CA VAL A 100 -7.06 -9.92 10.24
C VAL A 100 -8.02 -11.09 10.06
N SER A 101 -7.97 -11.82 8.94
CA SER A 101 -8.89 -12.92 8.64
C SER A 101 -8.13 -14.24 8.40
N PRO A 102 -8.19 -15.19 9.34
CA PRO A 102 -7.65 -16.54 9.13
C PRO A 102 -8.29 -17.24 7.92
N THR A 103 -9.56 -16.98 7.64
CA THR A 103 -10.26 -17.55 6.47
C THR A 103 -9.67 -17.01 5.17
N TRP A 104 -9.45 -15.69 5.08
CA TRP A 104 -8.79 -15.09 3.92
C TRP A 104 -7.40 -15.67 3.72
N LYS A 105 -6.60 -15.70 4.79
CA LYS A 105 -5.22 -16.21 4.77
C LYS A 105 -5.15 -17.64 4.23
N ALA A 106 -6.07 -18.51 4.66
CA ALA A 106 -6.10 -19.91 4.25
C ALA A 106 -6.61 -20.11 2.81
N LYS A 107 -7.57 -19.30 2.35
CA LYS A 107 -8.22 -19.49 1.04
C LYS A 107 -7.59 -18.72 -0.11
N VAL A 108 -7.11 -17.51 0.15
CA VAL A 108 -6.64 -16.57 -0.87
C VAL A 108 -5.18 -16.17 -0.61
N GLY A 109 -4.84 -15.88 0.65
CA GLY A 109 -3.49 -15.47 1.05
C GLY A 109 -3.13 -14.05 0.61
N LYS A 110 -1.82 -13.80 0.46
CA LYS A 110 -1.27 -12.49 0.08
C LYS A 110 -0.38 -12.58 -1.14
N GLY A 111 -0.39 -11.54 -1.97
CA GLY A 111 0.37 -11.51 -3.21
C GLY A 111 0.06 -10.30 -4.08
N LYS A 112 0.87 -10.08 -5.11
CA LYS A 112 0.65 -9.01 -6.10
C LYS A 112 -0.51 -9.32 -7.06
N SER A 113 -0.79 -10.60 -7.27
CA SER A 113 -1.86 -11.15 -8.09
C SER A 113 -2.50 -12.30 -7.33
N LEU A 114 -3.83 -12.38 -7.33
CA LEU A 114 -4.60 -13.32 -6.52
C LEU A 114 -5.75 -13.92 -7.34
N SER A 115 -6.15 -15.13 -6.98
CA SER A 115 -7.41 -15.72 -7.44
C SER A 115 -8.57 -15.13 -6.63
N TRP A 116 -9.07 -13.98 -7.07
CA TRP A 116 -10.16 -13.28 -6.39
C TRP A 116 -11.45 -14.12 -6.38
N PRO A 117 -12.11 -14.32 -5.23
CA PRO A 117 -13.36 -15.07 -5.15
C PRO A 117 -14.52 -14.40 -5.88
N VAL A 118 -14.55 -13.06 -5.86
CA VAL A 118 -15.60 -12.23 -6.47
C VAL A 118 -15.00 -10.90 -6.93
N GLY A 119 -15.73 -10.22 -7.80
CA GLY A 119 -15.50 -8.83 -8.17
C GLY A 119 -15.05 -8.63 -9.61
N LEU A 120 -14.85 -7.36 -9.95
CA LEU A 120 -14.39 -6.92 -11.27
C LEU A 120 -12.98 -6.34 -11.16
N GLY A 121 -12.13 -6.70 -12.12
CA GLY A 121 -10.75 -6.24 -12.19
C GLY A 121 -10.60 -4.92 -12.94
N GLY A 122 -10.11 -3.88 -12.27
CA GLY A 122 -9.65 -2.62 -12.88
C GLY A 122 -8.12 -2.59 -13.01
N LYS A 123 -7.60 -2.04 -14.11
CA LYS A 123 -6.16 -1.91 -14.33
C LYS A 123 -5.62 -0.67 -13.60
N GLY A 124 -4.59 -0.83 -12.76
CA GLY A 124 -4.03 0.29 -12.01
C GLY A 124 -4.97 0.85 -10.93
N ASN A 125 -4.49 1.82 -10.16
CA ASN A 125 -5.37 2.56 -9.22
C ASN A 125 -6.45 3.36 -9.96
N GLU A 126 -6.10 3.93 -11.13
CA GLU A 126 -7.03 4.69 -11.98
C GLU A 126 -8.22 3.84 -12.44
N GLY A 127 -7.97 2.65 -12.99
CA GLY A 127 -9.06 1.78 -13.44
C GLY A 127 -9.94 1.28 -12.29
N VAL A 128 -9.37 0.99 -11.11
CA VAL A 128 -10.17 0.65 -9.92
C VAL A 128 -11.01 1.84 -9.46
N ALA A 129 -10.44 3.05 -9.40
CA ALA A 129 -11.15 4.26 -9.03
C ALA A 129 -12.30 4.58 -10.01
N GLY A 130 -12.05 4.45 -11.32
CA GLY A 130 -13.03 4.62 -12.38
C GLY A 130 -14.20 3.65 -12.22
N LEU A 131 -13.91 2.35 -12.06
CA LEU A 131 -14.94 1.34 -11.83
C LEU A 131 -15.79 1.63 -10.59
N ILE A 132 -15.20 2.08 -9.48
CA ILE A 132 -15.97 2.45 -8.28
C ILE A 132 -16.90 3.63 -8.58
N LYS A 133 -16.41 4.67 -9.26
CA LYS A 133 -17.20 5.86 -9.59
C LYS A 133 -18.37 5.57 -10.53
N GLU A 134 -18.14 4.75 -11.54
CA GLU A 134 -19.12 4.49 -12.60
C GLU A 134 -20.19 3.47 -12.18
N ASN A 135 -19.89 2.62 -11.21
CA ASN A 135 -20.77 1.53 -10.80
C ASN A 135 -21.34 1.79 -9.39
N PRO A 136 -22.63 2.11 -9.28
CA PRO A 136 -23.31 2.18 -7.99
C PRO A 136 -23.21 0.87 -7.20
N TYR A 137 -23.21 1.01 -5.88
CA TYR A 137 -23.11 -0.07 -4.91
C TYR A 137 -21.78 -0.84 -4.94
N SER A 138 -20.71 -0.20 -5.43
CA SER A 138 -19.39 -0.79 -5.52
C SER A 138 -18.50 -0.47 -4.31
N ILE A 139 -17.50 -1.32 -4.08
CA ILE A 139 -16.42 -1.12 -3.11
C ILE A 139 -15.11 -1.63 -3.68
N GLY A 140 -14.04 -0.85 -3.54
CA GLY A 140 -12.70 -1.21 -4.00
C GLY A 140 -11.61 -0.59 -3.14
N TYR A 141 -10.36 -1.00 -3.36
CA TYR A 141 -9.20 -0.44 -2.67
C TYR A 141 -8.33 0.38 -3.61
N VAL A 142 -7.94 1.58 -3.17
CA VAL A 142 -7.07 2.49 -3.91
C VAL A 142 -6.17 3.26 -2.95
N GLU A 143 -5.03 3.75 -3.44
CA GLU A 143 -4.16 4.64 -2.66
C GLU A 143 -4.89 5.96 -2.28
N LEU A 144 -4.55 6.56 -1.14
CA LEU A 144 -5.20 7.73 -0.55
C LEU A 144 -5.26 8.93 -1.50
N ALA A 145 -4.20 9.21 -2.25
CA ALA A 145 -4.17 10.33 -3.18
C ALA A 145 -5.28 10.23 -4.22
N TYR A 146 -5.51 9.03 -4.76
CA TYR A 146 -6.60 8.79 -5.70
C TYR A 146 -7.94 9.16 -5.10
N VAL A 147 -8.23 8.78 -3.86
CA VAL A 147 -9.50 9.11 -3.19
C VAL A 147 -9.72 10.62 -3.09
N ILE A 148 -8.70 11.35 -2.65
CA ILE A 148 -8.82 12.79 -2.39
C ILE A 148 -8.92 13.56 -3.70
N GLU A 149 -8.02 13.31 -4.66
CA GLU A 149 -8.02 13.96 -5.98
C GLU A 149 -9.34 13.72 -6.72
N ASN A 150 -9.88 12.51 -6.59
CA ASN A 150 -11.10 12.10 -7.27
C ASN A 150 -12.38 12.36 -6.48
N LYS A 151 -12.30 12.94 -5.27
CA LYS A 151 -13.42 13.23 -4.36
C LYS A 151 -14.30 12.00 -4.10
N MET A 152 -13.68 10.85 -3.92
CA MET A 152 -14.38 9.58 -3.71
C MET A 152 -14.86 9.44 -2.26
N ALA A 153 -15.99 8.74 -2.06
CA ALA A 153 -16.38 8.31 -0.72
C ALA A 153 -15.50 7.14 -0.28
N TYR A 154 -15.11 7.13 1.00
CA TYR A 154 -14.23 6.12 1.58
C TYR A 154 -14.61 5.81 3.03
N ALA A 155 -14.27 4.61 3.49
CA ALA A 155 -14.58 4.15 4.84
C ALA A 155 -13.53 4.57 5.88
N THR A 156 -13.97 4.76 7.12
CA THR A 156 -13.09 4.78 8.30
C THR A 156 -12.88 3.36 8.77
N LEU A 157 -11.64 2.96 9.04
CA LEU A 157 -11.32 1.57 9.35
C LEU A 157 -11.03 1.36 10.84
N LYS A 158 -11.58 0.29 11.42
CA LYS A 158 -11.20 -0.15 12.76
C LYS A 158 -9.78 -0.72 12.70
N ASN A 159 -8.89 -0.19 13.52
CA ASN A 159 -7.51 -0.68 13.63
C ASN A 159 -7.36 -1.81 14.64
N ARG A 160 -6.14 -2.35 14.74
CA ARG A 160 -5.78 -3.44 15.65
C ARG A 160 -6.24 -3.21 17.09
N ASP A 161 -6.13 -1.98 17.57
CA ASP A 161 -6.43 -1.61 18.96
C ASP A 161 -7.91 -1.24 19.15
N GLY A 162 -8.73 -1.36 18.11
CA GLY A 162 -10.18 -1.19 18.16
C GLY A 162 -10.68 0.23 17.88
N TYR A 163 -9.81 1.15 17.47
CA TYR A 163 -10.17 2.53 17.14
C TYR A 163 -10.54 2.68 15.67
N TYR A 164 -11.55 3.49 15.36
CA TYR A 164 -11.87 3.86 13.98
C TYR A 164 -11.00 5.03 13.52
N VAL A 165 -10.14 4.76 12.55
CA VAL A 165 -9.10 5.67 12.06
C VAL A 165 -9.35 6.04 10.60
N ASN A 166 -9.28 7.34 10.29
CA ASN A 166 -9.33 7.83 8.92
C ASN A 166 -7.95 7.69 8.26
N PRO A 167 -7.87 7.47 6.93
CA PRO A 167 -6.60 7.53 6.21
C PRO A 167 -6.15 8.98 6.07
N THR A 168 -5.12 9.37 6.81
CA THR A 168 -4.47 10.69 6.72
C THR A 168 -2.96 10.50 6.77
N ILE A 169 -2.19 11.51 6.38
CA ILE A 169 -0.72 11.48 6.49
C ILE A 169 -0.31 11.13 7.94
N ASP A 170 -0.93 11.74 8.95
CA ASP A 170 -0.59 11.48 10.34
C ASP A 170 -0.92 10.05 10.81
N THR A 171 -2.03 9.47 10.35
CA THR A 171 -2.42 8.11 10.76
C THR A 171 -1.64 7.03 10.02
N VAL A 172 -1.25 7.29 8.76
CA VAL A 172 -0.30 6.46 8.01
C VAL A 172 1.10 6.56 8.64
N LYS A 173 1.54 7.76 9.03
CA LYS A 173 2.80 7.97 9.76
C LYS A 173 2.80 7.21 11.09
N ALA A 174 1.68 7.24 11.82
CA ALA A 174 1.55 6.52 13.08
C ALA A 174 1.70 5.00 12.92
N ALA A 175 1.26 4.43 11.79
CA ALA A 175 1.44 3.00 11.50
C ALA A 175 2.93 2.64 11.29
N ALA A 176 3.76 3.56 10.79
CA ALA A 176 5.18 3.33 10.58
C ALA A 176 6.05 3.56 11.84
N ALA A 177 5.51 4.15 12.91
CA ALA A 177 6.29 4.63 14.05
C ALA A 177 7.09 3.53 14.79
N GLY A 178 6.57 2.30 14.80
CA GLY A 178 7.20 1.14 15.43
C GLY A 178 7.92 0.20 14.46
N ALA A 179 8.07 0.56 13.19
CA ALA A 179 8.67 -0.32 12.19
C ALA A 179 10.15 -0.56 12.48
N ILE A 180 10.54 -1.84 12.48
CA ILE A 180 11.96 -2.26 12.51
C ILE A 180 12.35 -2.62 11.09
N LEU A 181 13.29 -1.87 10.54
CA LEU A 181 13.71 -2.01 9.15
C LEU A 181 15.13 -2.60 9.11
N PRO A 182 15.39 -3.56 8.21
CA PRO A 182 16.75 -4.02 7.94
C PRO A 182 17.52 -2.94 7.15
N ASN A 183 18.83 -3.14 6.98
CA ASN A 183 19.62 -2.36 6.01
C ASN A 183 19.11 -2.63 4.58
N GLY A 184 19.46 -1.76 3.62
CA GLY A 184 18.96 -1.88 2.26
C GLY A 184 19.35 -3.17 1.53
N ASP A 185 20.46 -3.80 1.91
CA ASP A 185 20.90 -5.12 1.42
C ASP A 185 20.33 -6.30 2.23
N GLY A 186 19.60 -6.03 3.31
CA GLY A 186 19.00 -7.02 4.18
C GLY A 186 17.71 -7.64 3.61
N ILE A 187 17.06 -8.48 4.42
CA ILE A 187 15.84 -9.21 4.02
C ILE A 187 14.59 -8.38 4.33
N TRP A 188 14.04 -7.71 3.32
CA TRP A 188 12.83 -6.89 3.47
C TRP A 188 11.52 -7.68 3.41
N SER A 189 11.54 -8.97 3.05
CA SER A 189 10.31 -9.78 2.86
C SER A 189 9.42 -9.88 4.10
N ASN A 190 9.97 -9.62 5.29
CA ASN A 190 9.27 -9.66 6.57
C ASN A 190 8.81 -8.26 7.06
N VAL A 191 9.20 -7.19 6.36
CA VAL A 191 8.78 -5.84 6.69
C VAL A 191 7.33 -5.67 6.30
N SER A 192 6.48 -5.38 7.28
CA SER A 192 5.10 -4.96 7.06
C SER A 192 4.68 -4.00 8.16
N ILE A 193 3.96 -2.96 7.76
CA ILE A 193 3.33 -2.00 8.67
C ILE A 193 1.80 -2.06 8.58
N VAL A 194 1.25 -3.10 7.93
CA VAL A 194 -0.19 -3.35 7.96
C VAL A 194 -0.61 -3.76 9.37
N ASN A 195 -1.80 -3.32 9.77
CA ASN A 195 -2.41 -3.60 11.06
C ASN A 195 -1.47 -3.33 12.26
N SER A 196 -0.63 -2.31 12.14
CA SER A 196 0.29 -1.88 13.19
C SER A 196 -0.49 -1.44 14.44
N PRO A 197 0.04 -1.71 15.66
CA PRO A 197 -0.59 -1.26 16.88
C PRO A 197 -0.51 0.27 17.02
N GLY A 198 -1.37 0.84 17.85
CA GLY A 198 -1.42 2.26 18.16
C GLY A 198 -2.78 2.87 17.86
N LYS A 199 -3.29 3.69 18.77
CA LYS A 199 -4.61 4.35 18.68
C LYS A 199 -4.86 5.07 17.34
N ASN A 200 -3.82 5.69 16.76
CA ASN A 200 -3.92 6.45 15.52
C ASN A 200 -3.32 5.73 14.31
N ALA A 201 -2.86 4.48 14.45
CA ALA A 201 -2.28 3.74 13.33
C ALA A 201 -3.38 3.36 12.33
N TYR A 202 -3.24 3.83 11.09
CA TYR A 202 -4.14 3.43 10.02
C TYR A 202 -3.84 1.98 9.60
N PRO A 203 -4.86 1.11 9.38
CA PRO A 203 -4.62 -0.34 9.33
C PRO A 203 -3.99 -0.84 8.03
N ILE A 204 -4.10 -0.08 6.94
CA ILE A 204 -3.62 -0.51 5.62
C ILE A 204 -2.61 0.52 5.13
N SER A 205 -1.41 0.44 5.68
CA SER A 205 -0.28 1.31 5.35
C SER A 205 0.87 0.48 4.79
N THR A 206 1.70 1.10 3.95
CA THR A 206 2.88 0.46 3.38
C THR A 206 3.96 1.49 3.08
N PHE A 207 5.21 1.04 3.10
CA PHE A 207 6.27 1.73 2.38
C PHE A 207 6.16 1.43 0.88
N THR A 208 6.57 2.37 0.05
CA THR A 208 6.98 2.11 -1.33
C THR A 208 8.51 2.11 -1.39
N TYR A 209 9.06 1.24 -2.24
CA TYR A 209 10.48 0.99 -2.32
C TYR A 209 10.97 1.17 -3.75
N ILE A 210 12.13 1.82 -3.87
CA ILE A 210 13.02 1.63 -5.01
C ILE A 210 13.81 0.36 -4.77
N VAL A 211 13.89 -0.49 -5.79
CA VAL A 211 14.73 -1.69 -5.83
C VAL A 211 15.74 -1.52 -6.95
N GLU A 212 17.03 -1.62 -6.61
CA GLU A 212 18.12 -1.46 -7.56
C GLU A 212 19.24 -2.49 -7.38
N TYR A 213 20.02 -2.69 -8.44
CA TYR A 213 21.22 -3.51 -8.36
C TYR A 213 22.31 -2.83 -7.52
N PRO A 214 23.09 -3.59 -6.73
CA PRO A 214 24.24 -3.02 -6.01
C PRO A 214 25.33 -2.51 -6.97
N ASP A 215 25.42 -3.08 -8.17
CA ASP A 215 26.24 -2.53 -9.26
C ASP A 215 25.37 -2.25 -10.49
N LEU A 216 25.24 -0.97 -10.83
CA LEU A 216 24.39 -0.50 -11.93
C LEU A 216 24.89 -0.93 -13.31
N SER A 217 26.13 -1.43 -13.43
CA SER A 217 26.60 -2.01 -14.69
C SER A 217 25.90 -3.33 -15.07
N ALA A 218 25.11 -3.92 -14.15
CA ALA A 218 24.21 -5.02 -14.45
C ALA A 218 23.01 -4.61 -15.32
N LEU A 219 22.67 -3.32 -15.38
CA LEU A 219 21.59 -2.81 -16.22
C LEU A 219 22.07 -2.64 -17.67
N PRO A 220 21.25 -3.05 -18.67
CA PRO A 220 21.58 -2.82 -20.06
C PRO A 220 21.69 -1.33 -20.36
N ASP A 221 22.63 -0.95 -21.23
CA ASP A 221 22.87 0.43 -21.68
C ASP A 221 23.21 1.45 -20.57
N MET A 222 23.60 0.96 -19.38
CA MET A 222 24.03 1.82 -18.28
C MET A 222 25.43 2.40 -18.53
N THR A 223 25.53 3.72 -18.49
CA THR A 223 26.78 4.48 -18.61
C THR A 223 27.11 5.16 -17.30
N GLU A 224 28.37 5.55 -17.08
CA GLU A 224 28.76 6.27 -15.86
C GLU A 224 27.95 7.56 -15.64
N PRO A 225 27.69 8.42 -16.66
CA PRO A 225 26.82 9.57 -16.48
C PRO A 225 25.39 9.22 -16.06
N LYS A 226 24.80 8.15 -16.64
CA LYS A 226 23.46 7.67 -16.25
C LYS A 226 23.46 7.15 -14.81
N ALA A 227 24.49 6.40 -14.42
CA ALA A 227 24.63 5.89 -13.05
C ALA A 227 24.73 7.04 -12.04
N LYS A 228 25.56 8.06 -12.30
CA LYS A 228 25.66 9.26 -11.46
C LYS A 228 24.33 10.01 -11.36
N ALA A 229 23.63 10.18 -12.49
CA ALA A 229 22.33 10.84 -12.51
C ALA A 229 21.28 10.06 -11.70
N LEU A 230 21.21 8.74 -11.86
CA LEU A 230 20.27 7.88 -11.12
C LEU A 230 20.55 7.89 -9.62
N VAL A 231 21.81 7.75 -9.22
CA VAL A 231 22.18 7.77 -7.80
C VAL A 231 21.97 9.16 -7.19
N GLY A 232 22.30 10.23 -7.92
CA GLY A 232 22.00 11.61 -7.51
C GLY A 232 20.49 11.86 -7.37
N PHE A 233 19.67 11.29 -8.25
CA PHE A 233 18.22 11.36 -8.15
C PHE A 233 17.71 10.62 -6.90
N MET A 234 18.15 9.39 -6.63
CA MET A 234 17.79 8.66 -5.40
C MET A 234 18.22 9.41 -4.14
N TRP A 235 19.43 9.99 -4.15
CA TRP A 235 19.92 10.82 -3.06
C TRP A 235 19.02 12.04 -2.84
N TRP A 236 18.65 12.75 -3.91
CA TRP A 236 17.71 13.86 -3.83
C TRP A 236 16.34 13.41 -3.31
N MET A 237 15.82 12.26 -3.78
CA MET A 237 14.50 11.74 -3.39
C MET A 237 14.40 11.56 -1.88
N VAL A 238 15.40 10.97 -1.22
CA VAL A 238 15.37 10.72 0.23
C VAL A 238 15.72 11.95 1.07
N HIS A 239 16.13 13.06 0.45
CA HIS A 239 16.40 14.35 1.08
C HIS A 239 15.40 15.42 0.60
N ASP A 240 15.82 16.33 -0.27
CA ASP A 240 15.04 17.48 -0.75
C ASP A 240 13.72 17.09 -1.42
N GLY A 241 13.68 15.91 -2.06
CA GLY A 241 12.49 15.35 -2.68
C GLY A 241 11.36 15.07 -1.68
N GLN A 242 11.70 14.78 -0.42
CA GLN A 242 10.72 14.48 0.63
C GLN A 242 9.78 15.66 0.92
N LYS A 243 10.18 16.90 0.60
CA LYS A 243 9.31 18.09 0.79
C LYS A 243 8.07 18.07 -0.11
N TYR A 244 8.08 17.31 -1.19
CA TYR A 244 6.95 17.19 -2.11
C TYR A 244 5.94 16.10 -1.69
N ALA A 245 6.35 15.13 -0.86
CA ALA A 245 5.52 14.00 -0.47
C ALA A 245 4.18 14.40 0.18
N PRO A 246 4.13 15.37 1.14
CA PRO A 246 2.86 15.74 1.77
C PRO A 246 1.84 16.34 0.79
N GLY A 247 2.32 17.10 -0.20
CA GLY A 247 1.46 17.67 -1.25
C GLY A 247 0.82 16.62 -2.15
N LEU A 248 1.42 15.43 -2.21
CA LEU A 248 0.91 14.25 -2.92
C LEU A 248 0.24 13.24 -1.97
N LEU A 249 -0.01 13.63 -0.72
CA LEU A 249 -0.68 12.81 0.31
C LEU A 249 0.12 11.59 0.80
N TYR A 250 1.43 11.61 0.59
CA TYR A 250 2.36 10.64 1.15
C TYR A 250 3.05 11.16 2.42
N VAL A 251 3.50 10.23 3.27
CA VAL A 251 4.29 10.57 4.45
C VAL A 251 5.76 10.71 4.06
N PRO A 252 6.42 11.83 4.42
CA PRO A 252 7.87 11.94 4.34
C PRO A 252 8.57 10.87 5.17
N LEU A 253 9.69 10.37 4.68
CA LEU A 253 10.50 9.38 5.36
C LEU A 253 10.97 9.89 6.74
N PRO A 254 10.81 9.10 7.81
CA PRO A 254 11.42 9.42 9.09
C PRO A 254 12.95 9.43 8.97
N ASN A 255 13.63 10.29 9.76
CA ASN A 255 15.10 10.40 9.73
C ASN A 255 15.85 9.06 9.91
N LYS A 256 15.27 8.10 10.64
CA LYS A 256 15.86 6.76 10.77
C LYS A 256 15.87 5.99 9.46
N VAL A 257 14.83 6.15 8.65
CA VAL A 257 14.71 5.52 7.33
C VAL A 257 15.65 6.20 6.35
N VAL A 258 15.67 7.54 6.34
CA VAL A 258 16.63 8.31 5.51
C VAL A 258 18.07 7.87 5.76
N LYS A 259 18.48 7.60 7.01
CA LYS A 259 19.83 7.09 7.29
C LYS A 259 20.10 5.71 6.68
N ILE A 260 19.13 4.79 6.73
CA ILE A 260 19.24 3.47 6.08
C ILE A 260 19.40 3.67 4.56
N ASP A 261 18.60 4.57 3.99
CA ASP A 261 18.65 4.87 2.56
C ASP A 261 19.97 5.52 2.16
N GLU A 262 20.49 6.45 2.95
CA GLU A 262 21.80 7.07 2.71
C GLU A 262 22.92 6.02 2.66
N GLU A 263 22.98 5.12 3.64
CA GLU A 263 23.98 4.04 3.68
C GLU A 263 23.83 3.13 2.47
N THR A 264 22.60 2.79 2.10
CA THR A 264 22.28 1.95 0.96
C THR A 264 22.68 2.61 -0.36
N ILE A 265 22.31 3.87 -0.58
CA ILE A 265 22.61 4.62 -1.80
C ILE A 265 24.12 4.85 -1.96
N LYS A 266 24.84 5.13 -0.86
CA LYS A 266 26.31 5.25 -0.88
C LYS A 266 27.02 3.94 -1.25
N SER A 267 26.38 2.79 -1.01
CA SER A 267 26.94 1.49 -1.38
C SER A 267 26.87 1.17 -2.87
N ILE A 268 26.07 1.92 -3.65
CA ILE A 268 25.83 1.67 -5.07
C ILE A 268 27.09 1.91 -5.89
N LYS A 269 27.38 0.94 -6.77
CA LYS A 269 28.56 0.92 -7.63
C LYS A 269 28.19 1.04 -9.11
N TYR A 270 29.18 1.44 -9.90
CA TYR A 270 29.20 1.25 -11.34
C TYR A 270 30.56 0.69 -11.74
N LYS A 271 30.58 -0.50 -12.36
CA LYS A 271 31.81 -1.23 -12.71
C LYS A 271 32.73 -1.45 -11.50
N GLY A 272 32.14 -1.83 -10.37
CA GLY A 272 32.82 -2.11 -9.10
C GLY A 272 33.24 -0.88 -8.29
N GLN A 273 33.08 0.34 -8.82
CA GLN A 273 33.50 1.58 -8.15
C GLN A 273 32.30 2.33 -7.55
N PRO A 274 32.40 2.89 -6.33
CA PRO A 274 31.33 3.72 -5.76
C PRO A 274 30.94 4.88 -6.67
N VAL A 275 29.63 5.11 -6.83
CA VAL A 275 29.09 6.19 -7.67
C VAL A 275 29.11 7.53 -6.92
N LEU A 276 28.64 7.54 -5.67
CA LEU A 276 28.81 8.66 -4.75
C LEU A 276 30.18 8.54 -4.07
N ARG A 277 30.90 9.66 -4.03
CA ARG A 277 32.17 9.80 -3.31
C ARG A 277 31.97 10.65 -2.07
#